data_AF-A0A6N2CXP8-F1
#
_entry.id   AF-A0A6N2CXP8-F1
#
_cell.length_a   1.000
_cell.length_b   1.000
_cell.length_c   1.000
_cell.angle_alpha   90.00
_cell.angle_beta   90.00
_cell.angle_gamma   90.00
#
_symmetry.space_group_name_H-M   'P 1'
#
loop_
_entity.id
_entity.type
_entity.pdbx_description
1 polymer ?
#
loop_
_entity_poly.entity_id
_entity_poly.type
_entity_poly.pdbx_seq_one_letter_code
_entity_poly.pdbx_strand_id
1 'polypeptide(L)'
;MILTDYSLCSFNNNFLPLDVIHPIDDNYSMGYREKIPKKITPDRIKESLVHVGMNTSLNFPVSLGYFHSVFLDAGYSHQENSSPKESHQLYKHFFFHEEKGTSAVITPLGVTFNCIDNYIGWTSYSDEINKLIKELYEVNLINEIHHLGIRYASEFPGNKLFNYVDFTISSSVFPNPNQTGKIRFETIEGDYKIIVNLLITKNLKPFTQHAKSSTELSIIDVDVIRSGMNIRSMEDFKRILNESHHKEKQIFFSLLTDKFLNTLNPEY
;
A
#
# COMPACT_ATOMS: atom_id res chain seq x y z
N MET A 1 -5.62 6.16 -22.35
CA MET A 1 -6.84 5.37 -22.06
C MET A 1 -6.40 4.13 -21.30
N ILE A 2 -6.13 4.31 -20.01
CA ILE A 2 -5.64 3.26 -19.11
C ILE A 2 -6.88 2.59 -18.52
N LEU A 3 -7.17 1.38 -18.97
CA LEU A 3 -8.16 0.51 -18.35
C LEU A 3 -7.48 -0.14 -17.14
N THR A 4 -7.54 0.51 -15.98
CA THR A 4 -7.24 -0.12 -14.69
C THR A 4 -8.44 -0.97 -14.31
N ASP A 5 -8.34 -2.26 -14.61
CA ASP A 5 -9.27 -3.28 -14.13
C ASP A 5 -9.06 -3.43 -12.62
N TYR A 6 -9.76 -2.61 -11.83
CA TYR A 6 -9.71 -2.57 -10.36
C TYR A 6 -10.32 -3.81 -9.69
N SER A 7 -10.56 -4.90 -10.43
CA SER A 7 -11.16 -6.14 -9.93
C SER A 7 -10.29 -6.92 -8.93
N LEU A 8 -9.06 -6.45 -8.64
CA LEU A 8 -8.22 -6.95 -7.54
C LEU A 8 -8.19 -6.03 -6.31
N CYS A 9 -8.78 -4.83 -6.39
CA CYS A 9 -8.85 -3.85 -5.30
C CYS A 9 -10.11 -4.04 -4.46
N SER A 10 -10.12 -5.04 -3.59
CA SER A 10 -10.98 -5.01 -2.40
C SER A 10 -10.11 -4.96 -1.15
N PHE A 11 -10.16 -3.82 -0.45
CA PHE A 11 -10.06 -3.86 1.01
C PHE A 11 -11.24 -4.70 1.46
N ASN A 12 -10.98 -5.97 1.76
CA ASN A 12 -12.02 -6.91 2.16
C ASN A 12 -12.46 -6.54 3.58
N ASN A 13 -13.57 -5.81 3.69
CA ASN A 13 -14.13 -5.26 4.93
C ASN A 13 -14.94 -6.28 5.75
N ASN A 14 -14.41 -7.51 5.92
CA ASN A 14 -14.99 -8.44 6.89
C ASN A 14 -14.26 -8.26 8.22
N PHE A 15 -14.74 -7.30 9.01
CA PHE A 15 -14.36 -7.15 10.41
C PHE A 15 -15.05 -8.24 11.22
N LEU A 16 -14.28 -9.23 11.67
CA LEU A 16 -14.67 -10.02 12.83
C LEU A 16 -14.32 -9.22 14.09
N PRO A 17 -15.16 -9.24 15.15
CA PRO A 17 -14.79 -8.67 16.43
C PRO A 17 -13.49 -9.32 16.94
N LEU A 18 -12.63 -8.50 17.54
CA LEU A 18 -11.40 -8.91 18.22
C LEU A 18 -11.74 -9.74 19.45
N ASP A 19 -12.14 -10.99 19.27
CA ASP A 19 -12.35 -11.93 20.37
C ASP A 19 -11.15 -12.88 20.49
N VAL A 20 -10.54 -12.78 21.68
CA VAL A 20 -9.52 -13.67 22.29
C VAL A 20 -8.17 -13.72 21.56
N ILE A 21 -7.34 -12.70 21.84
CA ILE A 21 -5.89 -12.77 21.66
C ILE A 21 -5.33 -13.74 22.71
N HIS A 22 -4.92 -14.94 22.29
CA HIS A 22 -4.05 -15.77 23.12
C HIS A 22 -2.67 -15.09 23.22
N PRO A 23 -2.04 -15.05 24.41
CA PRO A 23 -0.71 -14.49 24.54
C PRO A 23 0.26 -15.29 23.66
N ILE A 24 0.85 -14.61 22.69
CA ILE A 24 1.98 -15.13 21.91
C ILE A 24 3.20 -15.04 22.82
N ASP A 25 3.97 -16.12 22.92
CA ASP A 25 5.25 -16.17 23.63
C ASP A 25 6.15 -14.99 23.21
N ASP A 26 6.53 -14.13 24.16
CA ASP A 26 7.34 -12.92 23.97
C ASP A 26 8.78 -13.17 23.46
N ASN A 27 9.12 -14.42 23.14
CA ASN A 27 10.47 -14.83 22.75
C ASN A 27 10.68 -15.05 21.24
N TYR A 28 9.67 -14.83 20.40
CA TYR A 28 9.84 -14.91 18.94
C TYR A 28 10.13 -13.54 18.32
N SER A 29 11.39 -13.11 18.41
CA SER A 29 11.91 -12.00 17.61
C SER A 29 11.88 -12.38 16.14
N MET A 30 11.06 -11.73 15.31
CA MET A 30 11.27 -11.79 13.85
C MET A 30 12.73 -11.42 13.57
N GLY A 31 13.41 -12.24 12.75
CA GLY A 31 14.81 -12.04 12.37
C GLY A 31 14.98 -10.86 11.41
N TYR A 32 14.63 -9.65 11.86
CA TYR A 32 14.79 -8.44 11.08
C TYR A 32 16.26 -8.19 10.76
N ARG A 33 16.49 -7.65 9.57
CA ARG A 33 17.84 -7.29 9.11
C ARG A 33 18.35 -6.09 9.92
N GLU A 34 19.58 -6.17 10.43
CA GLU A 34 20.22 -5.05 11.13
C GLU A 34 20.41 -3.82 10.23
N LYS A 35 20.63 -4.04 8.93
CA LYS A 35 20.76 -2.99 7.92
C LYS A 35 19.72 -3.19 6.83
N ILE A 36 18.89 -2.18 6.64
CA ILE A 36 17.78 -2.21 5.67
C ILE A 36 18.15 -1.26 4.53
N PRO A 37 18.14 -1.72 3.26
CA PRO A 37 18.39 -0.84 2.12
C PRO A 37 17.40 0.32 2.06
N LYS A 38 17.88 1.50 1.67
CA LYS A 38 17.07 2.66 1.26
C LYS A 38 16.35 2.41 -0.07
N LYS A 39 17.00 1.75 -1.02
CA LYS A 39 16.42 1.40 -2.33
C LYS A 39 17.12 0.21 -2.98
N ILE A 40 16.50 -0.33 -4.02
CA ILE A 40 17.04 -1.35 -4.93
C ILE A 40 16.96 -0.84 -6.37
N THR A 41 17.83 -1.33 -7.26
CA THR A 41 17.88 -0.92 -8.67
C THR A 41 17.83 -2.14 -9.62
N PRO A 42 16.88 -2.18 -10.58
CA PRO A 42 15.83 -1.17 -10.81
C PRO A 42 14.74 -1.22 -9.72
N ASP A 43 14.02 -0.11 -9.56
CA ASP A 43 12.85 -0.05 -8.67
C ASP A 43 11.80 -1.08 -9.10
N ARG A 44 11.21 -1.75 -8.11
CA ARG A 44 10.26 -2.84 -8.31
C ARG A 44 8.84 -2.50 -7.90
N ILE A 45 8.61 -1.39 -7.21
CA ILE A 45 7.29 -0.97 -6.76
C ILE A 45 6.46 -0.55 -7.98
N LYS A 46 5.29 -1.17 -8.12
CA LYS A 46 4.31 -0.89 -9.20
C LYS A 46 3.02 -0.29 -8.71
N GLU A 47 2.66 -0.56 -7.47
CA GLU A 47 1.53 0.07 -6.79
C GLU A 47 2.00 0.56 -5.42
N SER A 48 1.61 1.78 -5.05
CA SER A 48 2.04 2.38 -3.79
C SER A 48 0.92 3.15 -3.12
N LEU A 49 0.23 2.51 -2.20
CA LEU A 49 -0.94 3.08 -1.55
C LEU A 49 -0.59 3.58 -0.15
N VAL A 50 -1.05 4.79 0.18
CA VAL A 50 -1.13 5.27 1.55
C VAL A 50 -2.57 5.63 1.86
N HIS A 51 -3.21 4.90 2.77
CA HIS A 51 -4.55 5.18 3.22
C HIS A 51 -4.53 5.89 4.57
N VAL A 52 -5.18 7.05 4.66
CA VAL A 52 -5.37 7.82 5.89
C VAL A 52 -6.85 7.81 6.22
N GLY A 53 -7.23 7.03 7.23
CA GLY A 53 -8.59 6.98 7.75
C GLY A 53 -8.80 8.04 8.84
N MET A 54 -9.82 8.88 8.66
CA MET A 54 -10.01 10.08 9.48
C MET A 54 -11.49 10.36 9.76
N ASN A 55 -11.75 10.94 10.92
CA ASN A 55 -13.04 11.53 11.25
C ASN A 55 -13.00 13.03 10.95
N THR A 56 -13.98 13.52 10.20
CA THR A 56 -14.11 14.95 9.89
C THR A 56 -15.02 15.65 10.88
N SER A 57 -14.82 16.96 11.06
CA SER A 57 -15.67 17.84 11.88
C SER A 57 -17.08 18.02 11.30
N LEU A 58 -17.25 17.74 10.01
CA LEU A 58 -18.49 17.91 9.26
C LEU A 58 -18.98 16.58 8.68
N ASN A 59 -20.25 16.56 8.23
CA ASN A 59 -20.76 15.40 7.48
C ASN A 59 -20.07 15.30 6.10
N PHE A 60 -20.00 14.08 5.56
CA PHE A 60 -19.22 13.81 4.35
C PHE A 60 -19.56 14.72 3.15
N PRO A 61 -20.83 15.00 2.78
CA PRO A 61 -21.14 15.93 1.69
C PRO A 61 -20.53 17.32 1.85
N VAL A 62 -20.49 17.86 3.07
CA VAL A 62 -19.87 19.16 3.34
C VAL A 62 -18.35 19.03 3.38
N SER A 63 -17.81 17.99 4.04
CA SER A 63 -16.38 17.70 4.07
C SER A 63 -15.78 17.56 2.67
N LEU A 64 -16.53 16.97 1.75
CA LEU A 64 -16.15 16.80 0.36
C LEU A 64 -15.88 18.14 -0.34
N GLY A 65 -16.63 19.20 -0.03
CA GLY A 65 -16.37 20.54 -0.57
C GLY A 65 -15.00 21.07 -0.14
N TYR A 66 -14.61 20.86 1.12
CA TYR A 66 -13.28 21.23 1.62
C TYR A 66 -12.18 20.41 0.96
N PHE A 67 -12.39 19.10 0.84
CA PHE A 67 -11.46 18.24 0.10
C PHE A 67 -11.27 18.72 -1.34
N HIS A 68 -12.35 19.05 -2.06
CA HIS A 68 -12.25 19.61 -3.41
C HIS A 68 -11.41 20.89 -3.42
N SER A 69 -11.68 21.85 -2.54
CA SER A 69 -10.91 23.10 -2.49
C SER A 69 -9.42 22.82 -2.27
N VAL A 70 -9.08 22.07 -1.23
CA VAL A 70 -7.69 21.74 -0.87
C VAL A 70 -6.96 21.04 -2.02
N PHE A 71 -7.57 20.02 -2.62
CA PHE A 71 -6.92 19.26 -3.68
C PHE A 71 -6.75 20.09 -4.97
N LEU A 72 -7.75 20.89 -5.35
CA LEU A 72 -7.65 21.77 -6.52
C LEU A 72 -6.59 22.85 -6.31
N ASP A 73 -6.55 23.48 -5.14
CA ASP A 73 -5.54 24.49 -4.78
C ASP A 73 -4.12 23.89 -4.74
N ALA A 74 -4.01 22.60 -4.39
CA ALA A 74 -2.76 21.86 -4.41
C ALA A 74 -2.29 21.43 -5.82
N GLY A 75 -3.10 21.65 -6.87
CA GLY A 75 -2.77 21.34 -8.26
C GLY A 75 -3.32 20.01 -8.78
N TYR A 76 -4.20 19.34 -8.03
CA TYR A 76 -4.89 18.14 -8.52
C TYR A 76 -6.05 18.53 -9.44
N SER A 77 -6.30 17.70 -10.45
CA SER A 77 -7.54 17.73 -11.23
C SER A 77 -8.51 16.68 -10.71
N HIS A 78 -9.80 17.02 -10.66
CA HIS A 78 -10.86 16.07 -10.33
C HIS A 78 -11.32 15.34 -11.60
N GLN A 79 -11.45 14.02 -11.52
CA GLN A 79 -12.03 13.20 -12.58
C GLN A 79 -13.39 12.66 -12.14
N GLU A 80 -14.44 13.02 -12.88
CA GLU A 80 -15.76 12.42 -12.68
C GLU A 80 -15.74 10.93 -13.07
N ASN A 81 -16.39 10.10 -12.25
CA ASN A 81 -16.59 8.69 -12.59
C ASN A 81 -17.43 8.58 -13.86
N SER A 82 -16.82 8.17 -14.97
CA SER A 82 -17.51 7.95 -16.24
C SER A 82 -18.32 6.64 -16.29
N SER A 83 -18.44 5.91 -15.18
CA SER A 83 -19.07 4.59 -15.12
C SER A 83 -20.43 4.62 -14.42
N PRO A 84 -21.54 4.62 -15.17
CA PRO A 84 -22.86 4.48 -14.59
C PRO A 84 -23.11 2.98 -14.40
N LYS A 85 -22.82 2.37 -13.23
CA LYS A 85 -23.40 1.05 -12.89
C LYS A 85 -23.29 0.46 -11.49
N GLU A 86 -22.59 1.02 -10.50
CA GLU A 86 -22.57 0.40 -9.17
C GLU A 86 -22.83 1.41 -8.04
N SER A 87 -23.86 1.12 -7.23
CA SER A 87 -24.34 1.96 -6.12
C SER A 87 -23.28 2.25 -5.04
N HIS A 88 -22.15 1.54 -5.06
CA HIS A 88 -21.05 1.70 -4.12
C HIS A 88 -19.99 2.73 -4.58
N GLN A 89 -20.09 3.24 -5.81
CA GLN A 89 -19.17 4.25 -6.37
C GLN A 89 -19.62 5.70 -6.09
N LEU A 90 -20.84 5.90 -5.58
CA LEU A 90 -21.43 7.22 -5.31
C LEU A 90 -20.63 8.08 -4.31
N TYR A 91 -19.69 7.48 -3.59
CA TYR A 91 -18.90 8.17 -2.56
C TYR A 91 -17.39 8.16 -2.83
N LYS A 92 -16.95 7.83 -4.06
CA LYS A 92 -15.54 7.85 -4.43
C LYS A 92 -15.24 9.02 -5.36
N HIS A 93 -14.41 9.94 -4.90
CA HIS A 93 -13.96 11.11 -5.68
C HIS A 93 -12.48 10.95 -6.02
N PHE A 94 -12.16 11.02 -7.31
CA PHE A 94 -10.82 10.76 -7.83
C PHE A 94 -10.12 12.06 -8.19
N PHE A 95 -8.89 12.21 -7.71
CA PHE A 95 -8.04 13.36 -7.94
C PHE A 95 -6.70 12.91 -8.52
N PHE A 96 -6.16 13.66 -9.47
CA PHE A 96 -4.89 13.34 -10.13
C PHE A 96 -4.00 14.58 -10.20
N HIS A 97 -2.74 14.44 -9.80
CA HIS A 97 -1.70 15.44 -10.01
C HIS A 97 -0.72 14.90 -11.04
N GLU A 98 -0.97 15.17 -12.32
CA GLU A 98 -0.22 14.61 -13.45
C GLU A 98 1.28 14.92 -13.36
N GLU A 99 1.66 16.17 -13.10
CA GLU A 99 3.07 16.59 -13.03
C GLU A 99 3.85 15.88 -11.92
N LYS A 100 3.21 15.59 -10.79
CA LYS A 100 3.83 14.87 -9.66
C LYS A 100 3.69 13.36 -9.78
N GLY A 101 2.90 12.87 -10.73
CA GLY A 101 2.60 11.44 -10.85
C GLY A 101 1.95 10.87 -9.59
N THR A 102 0.98 11.58 -8.99
CA THR A 102 0.23 11.08 -7.82
C THR A 102 -1.27 11.21 -8.02
N SER A 103 -2.04 10.34 -7.38
CA SER A 103 -3.49 10.43 -7.32
C SER A 103 -3.99 10.28 -5.89
N ALA A 104 -5.23 10.71 -5.67
CA ALA A 104 -5.92 10.48 -4.41
C ALA A 104 -7.37 10.08 -4.66
N VAL A 105 -7.89 9.23 -3.78
CA VAL A 105 -9.28 8.83 -3.77
C VAL A 105 -9.88 9.18 -2.42
N ILE A 106 -10.95 9.95 -2.45
CA ILE A 106 -11.63 10.45 -1.25
C ILE A 106 -12.92 9.67 -1.06
N THR A 107 -13.12 9.20 0.18
CA THR A 107 -14.29 8.42 0.60
C THR A 107 -14.76 8.86 1.98
N PRO A 108 -15.94 8.43 2.45
CA PRO A 108 -16.40 8.72 3.81
C PRO A 108 -15.46 8.21 4.92
N LEU A 109 -14.59 7.24 4.60
CA LEU A 109 -13.64 6.68 5.56
C LEU A 109 -12.32 7.46 5.61
N GLY A 110 -12.04 8.33 4.63
CA GLY A 110 -10.80 9.09 4.55
C GLY A 110 -10.25 9.17 3.12
N VAL A 111 -8.94 9.31 3.02
CA VAL A 111 -8.22 9.57 1.76
C VAL A 111 -7.19 8.49 1.49
N THR A 112 -7.16 7.98 0.25
CA THR A 112 -6.12 7.05 -0.21
C THR A 112 -5.28 7.71 -1.29
N PHE A 113 -4.00 7.84 -1.04
CA PHE A 113 -3.01 8.34 -2.00
C PHE A 113 -2.41 7.18 -2.79
N ASN A 114 -2.01 7.43 -4.04
CA ASN A 114 -1.28 6.51 -4.89
C ASN A 114 -0.24 7.25 -5.76
N CYS A 115 0.82 6.56 -6.19
CA CYS A 115 1.65 7.02 -7.32
C CYS A 115 1.04 6.54 -8.65
N ILE A 116 1.08 7.39 -9.67
CA ILE A 116 0.68 7.08 -11.04
C ILE A 116 1.92 6.59 -11.79
N ASP A 117 1.77 5.48 -12.51
CA ASP A 117 2.80 4.81 -13.32
C ASP A 117 3.99 4.24 -12.52
N ASN A 118 4.85 5.10 -11.97
CA ASN A 118 6.05 4.69 -11.24
C ASN A 118 6.07 5.30 -9.84
N TYR A 119 6.63 4.56 -8.89
CA TYR A 119 6.87 5.08 -7.54
C TYR A 119 7.87 6.24 -7.58
N ILE A 120 7.47 7.38 -7.03
CA ILE A 120 8.26 8.63 -7.08
C ILE A 120 9.30 8.75 -5.95
N GLY A 121 9.44 7.70 -5.13
CA GLY A 121 10.31 7.69 -3.95
C GLY A 121 9.64 8.27 -2.70
N TRP A 122 10.03 7.76 -1.53
CA TRP A 122 9.37 8.08 -0.26
C TRP A 122 9.43 9.56 0.11
N THR A 123 10.56 10.23 -0.11
CA THR A 123 10.70 11.66 0.23
C THR A 123 9.65 12.49 -0.48
N SER A 124 9.62 12.44 -1.81
CA SER A 124 8.62 13.15 -2.63
C SER A 124 7.19 12.73 -2.31
N TYR A 125 6.97 11.43 -2.11
CA TYR A 125 5.62 10.91 -1.88
C TYR A 125 5.06 11.32 -0.51
N SER A 126 5.84 11.16 0.55
CA SER A 126 5.45 11.56 1.90
C SER A 126 5.33 13.07 2.04
N ASP A 127 6.15 13.86 1.34
CA ASP A 127 6.02 15.32 1.33
C ASP A 127 4.67 15.76 0.75
N GLU A 128 4.21 15.12 -0.33
CA GLU A 128 2.91 15.44 -0.93
C GLU A 128 1.75 15.07 0.00
N ILE A 129 1.78 13.87 0.58
CA ILE A 129 0.79 13.43 1.57
C ILE A 129 0.77 14.40 2.76
N ASN A 130 1.94 14.77 3.27
CA ASN A 130 2.07 15.67 4.40
C ASN A 130 1.52 17.06 4.09
N LYS A 131 1.75 17.57 2.88
CA LYS A 131 1.22 18.87 2.44
C LYS A 131 -0.31 18.86 2.52
N LEU A 132 -0.96 17.87 1.88
CA LEU A 132 -2.42 17.80 1.80
C LEU A 132 -3.06 17.58 3.16
N ILE A 133 -2.52 16.66 3.97
CA ILE A 133 -3.04 16.42 5.33
C ILE A 133 -2.87 17.67 6.22
N LYS A 134 -1.78 18.41 6.07
CA LYS A 134 -1.57 19.68 6.77
C LYS A 134 -2.63 20.71 6.39
N GLU A 135 -2.90 20.91 5.10
CA GLU A 135 -3.93 21.86 4.63
C GLU A 135 -5.33 21.49 5.17
N LEU A 136 -5.65 20.20 5.26
CA LEU A 136 -6.90 19.73 5.84
C LEU A 136 -7.01 19.98 7.37
N TYR A 137 -5.89 19.94 8.09
CA TYR A 137 -5.84 20.38 9.49
C TYR A 137 -6.04 21.91 9.61
N GLU A 138 -5.41 22.70 8.74
CA GLU A 138 -5.48 24.18 8.78
C GLU A 138 -6.89 24.72 8.53
N VAL A 139 -7.69 24.03 7.70
CA VAL A 139 -9.12 24.35 7.51
C VAL A 139 -10.03 23.74 8.59
N ASN A 140 -9.47 23.14 9.64
CA ASN A 140 -10.19 22.47 10.74
C ASN A 140 -11.16 21.37 10.26
N LEU A 141 -10.82 20.68 9.16
CA LEU A 141 -11.66 19.59 8.64
C LEU A 141 -11.44 18.30 9.42
N ILE A 142 -10.19 18.00 9.79
CA ILE A 142 -9.82 16.75 10.46
C ILE A 142 -10.01 16.91 11.98
N ASN A 143 -10.86 16.07 12.58
CA ASN A 143 -10.95 15.95 14.04
C ASN A 143 -9.86 15.03 14.58
N GLU A 144 -9.72 13.86 13.95
CA GLU A 144 -8.76 12.83 14.32
C GLU A 144 -8.47 11.90 13.14
N ILE A 145 -7.22 11.43 13.06
CA ILE A 145 -6.83 10.32 12.20
C ILE A 145 -6.75 9.07 13.09
N HIS A 146 -7.51 8.04 12.72
CA HIS A 146 -7.67 6.82 13.50
C HIS A 146 -7.10 5.58 12.81
N HIS A 147 -6.72 5.71 11.54
CA HIS A 147 -6.22 4.60 10.74
C HIS A 147 -5.16 5.09 9.75
N LEU A 148 -4.10 4.32 9.59
CA LEU A 148 -3.08 4.53 8.59
C LEU A 148 -2.64 3.19 7.99
N GLY A 149 -2.75 3.05 6.68
CA GLY A 149 -2.26 1.90 5.92
C GLY A 149 -1.21 2.31 4.91
N ILE A 150 -0.13 1.53 4.78
CA ILE A 150 0.86 1.66 3.71
C ILE A 150 1.01 0.32 3.02
N ARG A 151 0.78 0.30 1.71
CA ARG A 151 0.86 -0.92 0.89
C ARG A 151 1.72 -0.70 -0.33
N TYR A 152 2.74 -1.53 -0.50
CA TYR A 152 3.57 -1.58 -1.71
C TYR A 152 3.45 -2.94 -2.38
N ALA A 153 3.10 -2.94 -3.67
CA ALA A 153 3.15 -4.12 -4.51
C ALA A 153 4.33 -4.04 -5.48
N SER A 154 5.28 -4.97 -5.33
CA SER A 154 6.51 -5.03 -6.10
C SER A 154 6.50 -6.18 -7.10
N GLU A 155 6.86 -5.90 -8.35
CA GLU A 155 6.90 -6.86 -9.46
C GLU A 155 8.31 -7.34 -9.81
N PHE A 156 8.47 -8.65 -10.00
CA PHE A 156 9.73 -9.31 -10.37
C PHE A 156 9.54 -10.19 -11.62
N PRO A 157 9.92 -9.69 -12.82
CA PRO A 157 9.84 -10.45 -14.07
C PRO A 157 10.82 -11.63 -14.12
N GLY A 158 10.38 -12.76 -14.67
CA GLY A 158 11.23 -13.93 -14.97
C GLY A 158 11.76 -14.69 -13.76
N ASN A 159 11.40 -14.29 -12.54
CA ASN A 159 11.91 -14.87 -11.31
C ASN A 159 10.90 -15.82 -10.68
N LYS A 160 11.33 -17.03 -10.34
CA LYS A 160 10.62 -17.94 -9.44
C LYS A 160 10.83 -17.46 -7.99
N LEU A 161 9.98 -16.54 -7.54
CA LEU A 161 10.11 -15.86 -6.24
C LEU A 161 10.31 -16.82 -5.06
N PHE A 162 9.73 -18.02 -5.09
CA PHE A 162 9.92 -19.04 -4.04
C PHE A 162 11.35 -19.54 -3.86
N ASN A 163 12.24 -19.34 -4.83
CA ASN A 163 13.66 -19.66 -4.67
C ASN A 163 14.44 -18.58 -3.90
N TYR A 164 13.80 -17.45 -3.63
CA TYR A 164 14.46 -16.22 -3.21
C TYR A 164 13.81 -15.53 -2.01
N VAL A 165 12.62 -15.97 -1.64
CA VAL A 165 11.97 -15.59 -0.38
C VAL A 165 12.34 -16.61 0.68
N ASP A 166 12.64 -16.14 1.88
CA ASP A 166 13.05 -16.98 3.00
C ASP A 166 11.87 -17.72 3.64
N PHE A 167 11.28 -18.67 2.89
CA PHE A 167 10.31 -19.60 3.43
C PHE A 167 10.40 -20.95 2.72
N THR A 168 10.11 -22.02 3.45
CA THR A 168 10.09 -23.39 2.92
C THR A 168 8.66 -23.92 2.94
N ILE A 169 8.09 -24.23 1.77
CA ILE A 169 6.89 -25.06 1.65
C ILE A 169 7.33 -26.44 1.16
N SER A 170 7.40 -27.41 2.06
CA SER A 170 7.52 -28.81 1.67
C SER A 170 6.13 -29.37 1.42
N SER A 171 5.77 -29.60 0.17
CA SER A 171 4.56 -30.37 -0.16
C SER A 171 4.93 -31.51 -1.09
N SER A 172 4.91 -32.73 -0.56
CA SER A 172 4.95 -33.97 -1.35
C SER A 172 3.69 -34.15 -2.22
N VAL A 173 2.71 -33.24 -2.15
CA VAL A 173 1.39 -33.34 -2.80
C VAL A 173 1.33 -32.56 -4.12
N PHE A 174 2.25 -31.63 -4.41
CA PHE A 174 2.23 -30.81 -5.63
C PHE A 174 3.36 -31.21 -6.61
N PRO A 175 3.09 -32.07 -7.62
CA PRO A 175 4.16 -32.79 -8.34
C PRO A 175 4.88 -32.00 -9.44
N ASN A 176 4.63 -30.70 -9.64
CA ASN A 176 4.88 -30.05 -10.92
C ASN A 176 5.68 -28.73 -10.80
N PRO A 177 6.76 -28.50 -11.58
CA PRO A 177 7.59 -27.27 -11.55
C PRO A 177 6.97 -26.03 -12.24
N ASN A 178 5.71 -26.09 -12.67
CA ASN A 178 4.97 -25.02 -13.37
C ASN A 178 3.94 -24.31 -12.49
N GLN A 179 4.29 -24.00 -11.25
CA GLN A 179 3.33 -23.56 -10.24
C GLN A 179 3.01 -22.07 -10.39
N THR A 180 1.74 -21.77 -10.68
CA THR A 180 1.13 -20.53 -10.23
C THR A 180 0.62 -20.75 -8.81
N GLY A 181 0.63 -19.72 -7.99
CA GLY A 181 0.22 -19.87 -6.59
C GLY A 181 0.15 -18.52 -5.90
N LYS A 182 -0.77 -18.43 -4.93
CA LYS A 182 -0.89 -17.29 -4.04
C LYS A 182 -0.76 -17.78 -2.61
N ILE A 183 0.12 -17.15 -1.86
CA ILE A 183 0.24 -17.35 -0.42
C ILE A 183 -0.07 -16.02 0.25
N ARG A 184 -0.87 -16.05 1.30
CA ARG A 184 -1.18 -14.88 2.12
C ARG A 184 -0.83 -15.18 3.57
N PHE A 185 -0.05 -14.31 4.17
CA PHE A 185 0.23 -14.30 5.59
C PHE A 185 -0.40 -13.05 6.20
N GLU A 186 -0.91 -13.20 7.40
CA GLU A 186 -1.46 -12.11 8.19
C GLU A 186 -0.98 -12.28 9.62
N THR A 187 -0.39 -11.23 10.18
CA THR A 187 0.13 -11.24 11.55
C THR A 187 -0.13 -9.90 12.21
N ILE A 188 -0.05 -9.88 13.54
CA ILE A 188 -0.09 -8.68 14.36
C ILE A 188 1.25 -8.57 15.08
N GLU A 189 1.92 -7.42 15.00
CA GLU A 189 3.14 -7.10 15.72
C GLU A 189 2.96 -5.73 16.39
N GLY A 190 2.81 -5.71 17.71
CA GLY A 190 2.44 -4.51 18.44
C GLY A 190 1.12 -3.93 17.91
N ASP A 191 1.11 -2.65 17.56
CA ASP A 191 -0.06 -1.95 17.01
C ASP A 191 -0.26 -2.17 15.49
N TYR A 192 0.60 -2.97 14.86
CA TYR A 192 0.60 -3.16 13.41
C TYR A 192 -0.07 -4.48 13.03
N LYS A 193 -1.06 -4.39 12.16
CA LYS A 193 -1.52 -5.50 11.34
C LYS A 193 -0.70 -5.53 10.05
N ILE A 194 -0.08 -6.67 9.78
CA ILE A 194 0.79 -6.87 8.63
C ILE A 194 0.19 -7.95 7.76
N ILE A 195 -0.01 -7.67 6.49
CA ILE A 195 -0.47 -8.62 5.49
C ILE A 195 0.60 -8.72 4.41
N VAL A 196 1.03 -9.95 4.11
CA VAL A 196 1.95 -10.24 3.02
C VAL A 196 1.27 -11.16 2.03
N ASN A 197 1.17 -10.73 0.77
CA ASN A 197 0.73 -11.55 -0.35
C ASN A 197 1.92 -11.86 -1.25
N LEU A 198 2.19 -13.14 -1.45
CA LEU A 198 3.15 -13.63 -2.43
C LEU A 198 2.39 -14.28 -3.56
N LEU A 199 2.51 -13.75 -4.77
CA LEU A 199 1.84 -14.27 -5.96
C LEU A 199 2.89 -14.66 -6.99
N ILE A 200 2.82 -15.90 -7.46
CA ILE A 200 3.55 -16.36 -8.65
C ILE A 200 2.51 -16.70 -9.68
N THR A 201 2.67 -16.16 -10.88
CA THR A 201 1.72 -16.43 -11.95
C THR A 201 2.38 -16.39 -13.31
N LYS A 202 1.86 -17.26 -14.17
CA LYS A 202 2.19 -17.31 -15.58
C LYS A 202 1.05 -16.63 -16.31
N ASN A 203 1.38 -15.75 -17.25
CA ASN A 203 0.43 -15.02 -18.09
C ASN A 203 -0.28 -13.82 -17.44
N LEU A 204 0.35 -13.12 -16.50
CA LEU A 204 -0.09 -11.75 -16.20
C LEU A 204 0.43 -10.78 -17.25
N LYS A 205 -0.40 -9.78 -17.57
CA LYS A 205 0.08 -8.56 -18.20
C LYS A 205 0.71 -7.71 -17.09
N PRO A 206 1.93 -7.16 -17.29
CA PRO A 206 2.53 -6.22 -16.34
C PRO A 206 1.55 -5.08 -16.04
N PHE A 207 1.57 -4.53 -14.83
CA PHE A 207 0.68 -3.42 -14.44
C PHE A 207 0.75 -2.21 -15.39
N THR A 208 1.85 -2.04 -16.14
CA THR A 208 2.12 -0.81 -16.91
C THR A 208 2.20 -0.99 -18.43
N GLN A 209 1.93 -2.16 -19.04
CA GLN A 209 2.08 -2.30 -20.50
C GLN A 209 1.03 -3.17 -21.22
N HIS A 210 0.67 -2.71 -22.42
CA HIS A 210 0.09 -3.49 -23.54
C HIS A 210 1.07 -4.56 -24.07
N ALA A 211 1.73 -5.32 -23.19
CA ALA A 211 2.66 -6.36 -23.58
C ALA A 211 1.91 -7.50 -24.30
N LYS A 212 2.30 -7.79 -25.54
CA LYS A 212 1.72 -8.84 -26.39
C LYS A 212 2.18 -10.26 -26.05
N SER A 213 3.11 -10.43 -25.10
CA SER A 213 3.60 -11.73 -24.67
C SER A 213 3.44 -11.91 -23.17
N SER A 214 2.87 -13.04 -22.77
CA SER A 214 2.85 -13.46 -21.38
C SER A 214 4.27 -13.58 -20.84
N THR A 215 4.52 -12.94 -19.71
CA THR A 215 5.77 -13.12 -18.95
C THR A 215 5.45 -13.80 -17.62
N GLU A 216 6.37 -14.62 -17.14
CA GLU A 216 6.30 -15.14 -15.77
C GLU A 216 6.58 -13.98 -14.82
N LEU A 217 5.64 -13.72 -13.92
CA LEU A 217 5.68 -12.59 -12.99
C LEU A 217 5.51 -13.10 -11.58
N SER A 218 6.35 -12.58 -10.69
CA SER A 218 6.14 -12.72 -9.26
C SER A 218 5.86 -11.37 -8.62
N ILE A 219 4.94 -11.35 -7.66
CA ILE A 219 4.55 -10.15 -6.92
C ILE A 219 4.77 -10.40 -5.43
N ILE A 220 5.44 -9.45 -4.78
CA ILE A 220 5.47 -9.30 -3.33
C ILE A 220 4.61 -8.08 -3.00
N ASP A 221 3.56 -8.27 -2.23
CA ASP A 221 2.65 -7.21 -1.82
C ASP A 221 2.58 -7.19 -0.29
N VAL A 222 3.08 -6.12 0.29
CA VAL A 222 3.15 -5.92 1.74
C VAL A 222 2.23 -4.76 2.10
N ASP A 223 1.32 -5.00 3.05
CA ASP A 223 0.40 -4.02 3.59
C ASP A 223 0.61 -3.94 5.11
N VAL A 224 0.97 -2.74 5.58
CA VAL A 224 1.20 -2.42 7.00
C VAL A 224 0.14 -1.43 7.44
N ILE A 225 -0.69 -1.88 8.38
CA ILE A 225 -1.86 -1.16 8.86
C ILE A 225 -1.72 -0.89 10.35
N ARG A 226 -1.88 0.37 10.75
CA ARG A 226 -2.05 0.78 12.14
C ARG A 226 -3.46 1.34 12.32
N SER A 227 -4.20 0.84 13.30
CA SER A 227 -5.60 1.21 13.56
C SER A 227 -5.83 1.52 15.03
N GLY A 228 -6.97 2.14 15.36
CA GLY A 228 -7.31 2.48 16.75
C GLY A 228 -6.46 3.62 17.32
N MET A 229 -5.86 4.43 16.44
CA MET A 229 -5.07 5.59 16.83
C MET A 229 -5.97 6.79 17.13
N ASN A 230 -5.41 7.80 17.79
CA ASN A 230 -6.07 9.08 18.00
C ASN A 230 -5.08 10.22 17.71
N ILE A 231 -4.78 10.43 16.43
CA ILE A 231 -3.82 11.44 15.97
C ILE A 231 -4.55 12.75 15.74
N ARG A 232 -4.15 13.80 16.47
CA ARG A 232 -4.75 15.15 16.39
C ARG A 232 -3.73 16.24 16.03
N SER A 233 -2.48 15.85 15.76
CA SER A 233 -1.40 16.77 15.46
C SER A 233 -0.67 16.35 14.19
N MET A 234 -0.16 17.34 13.44
CA MET A 234 0.64 17.07 12.25
C MET A 234 1.98 16.40 12.58
N GLU A 235 2.54 16.68 13.75
CA GLU A 235 3.79 16.08 14.21
C GLU A 235 3.64 14.57 14.43
N ASP A 236 2.58 14.16 15.14
CA ASP A 236 2.28 12.75 15.35
C ASP A 236 1.95 12.03 14.05
N PHE A 237 1.19 12.69 13.16
CA PHE A 237 0.90 12.14 11.83
C PHE A 237 2.19 11.85 11.05
N LYS A 238 3.10 12.82 10.95
CA LYS A 238 4.39 12.66 10.24
C LYS A 238 5.23 11.54 10.85
N ARG A 239 5.30 11.48 12.18
CA ARG A 239 6.06 10.46 12.89
C ARG A 239 5.51 9.08 12.58
N ILE A 240 4.21 8.88 12.75
CA ILE A 240 3.54 7.59 12.54
C ILE A 240 3.58 7.18 11.06
N LEU A 241 3.43 8.12 10.13
CA LEU A 241 3.57 7.87 8.70
C LEU A 241 4.95 7.29 8.36
N ASN A 242 6.01 7.88 8.90
CA ASN A 242 7.37 7.39 8.69
C ASN A 242 7.67 6.08 9.42
N GLU A 243 7.14 5.88 10.63
CA GLU A 243 7.23 4.60 11.37
C GLU A 243 6.58 3.46 10.55
N SER A 244 5.37 3.68 10.04
CA SER A 244 4.65 2.70 9.20
C SER A 244 5.41 2.38 7.91
N HIS A 245 5.98 3.39 7.25
CA HIS A 245 6.78 3.16 6.04
C HIS A 245 8.06 2.38 6.35
N HIS A 246 8.71 2.69 7.47
CA HIS A 246 9.89 1.94 7.90
C HIS A 246 9.53 0.47 8.20
N LYS A 247 8.39 0.22 8.85
CA LYS A 247 7.89 -1.14 9.13
C LYS A 247 7.55 -1.90 7.85
N GLU A 248 6.92 -1.27 6.86
CA GLU A 248 6.69 -1.87 5.53
C GLU A 248 8.02 -2.33 4.92
N LYS A 249 9.02 -1.46 4.90
CA LYS A 249 10.33 -1.78 4.34
C LYS A 249 11.05 -2.87 5.11
N GLN A 250 10.96 -2.85 6.44
CA GLN A 250 11.48 -3.91 7.32
C GLN A 250 10.95 -5.28 6.89
N ILE A 251 9.62 -5.39 6.73
CA ILE A 251 8.95 -6.62 6.31
C ILE A 251 9.36 -7.00 4.88
N PHE A 252 9.29 -6.07 3.93
CA PHE A 252 9.65 -6.35 2.54
C PHE A 252 11.07 -6.90 2.42
N PHE A 253 12.06 -6.26 3.06
CA PHE A 253 13.45 -6.72 2.95
C PHE A 253 13.74 -7.97 3.77
N SER A 254 13.04 -8.23 4.88
CA SER A 254 13.20 -9.49 5.63
C SER A 254 12.68 -10.70 4.85
N LEU A 255 11.75 -10.50 3.91
CA LEU A 255 11.27 -11.56 3.03
C LEU A 255 12.34 -12.03 2.05
N LEU A 256 13.28 -11.18 1.64
CA LEU A 256 14.27 -11.51 0.61
C LEU A 256 15.48 -12.19 1.22
N THR A 257 16.01 -13.22 0.57
CA THR A 257 17.33 -13.80 0.91
C THR A 257 18.47 -12.83 0.59
N ASP A 258 19.59 -12.90 1.33
CA ASP A 258 20.79 -12.08 1.07
C ASP A 258 21.28 -12.23 -0.37
N LYS A 259 21.32 -13.47 -0.85
CA LYS A 259 21.75 -13.81 -2.20
C LYS A 259 20.92 -13.07 -3.25
N PHE A 260 19.59 -13.07 -3.10
CA PHE A 260 18.71 -12.39 -4.05
C PHE A 260 18.79 -10.88 -3.90
N LEU A 261 18.77 -10.36 -2.68
CA LEU A 261 18.86 -8.93 -2.41
C LEU A 261 20.11 -8.31 -3.06
N ASN A 262 21.26 -8.98 -2.97
CA ASN A 262 22.50 -8.53 -3.60
C ASN A 262 22.41 -8.42 -5.13
N THR A 263 21.54 -9.21 -5.79
CA THR A 263 21.30 -9.09 -7.26
C THR A 263 20.51 -7.84 -7.63
N LEU A 264 19.86 -7.20 -6.66
CA LEU A 264 19.01 -6.03 -6.85
C LEU A 264 19.76 -4.71 -6.57
N ASN A 265 21.09 -4.75 -6.47
CA ASN A 265 21.94 -3.56 -6.26
C ASN A 265 21.42 -2.65 -5.12
N PRO A 266 21.36 -3.15 -3.87
CA PRO A 266 20.81 -2.39 -2.76
C PRO A 266 21.71 -1.20 -2.39
N GLU A 267 21.09 -0.07 -2.06
CA GLU A 267 21.76 1.12 -1.50
C GLU A 267 21.28 1.33 -0.06
N TYR A 268 22.20 1.59 0.87
CA TYR A 268 21.93 1.68 2.33
C TYR A 268 21.97 3.12 2.87
#